data_AF-A0A0N4TFV1-F1
#
_entry.id   AF-A0A0N4TFV1-F1
#
_cell.length_a   1.000
_cell.length_b   1.000
_cell.length_c   1.000
_cell.angle_alpha   90.00
_cell.angle_beta   90.00
_cell.angle_gamma   90.00
#
_symmetry.space_group_name_H-M   'P 1'
#
loop_
_entity.id
_entity.type
_entity.pdbx_description
1 polymer ?
#
loop_
_entity_poly.entity_id
_entity_poly.type
_entity_poly.pdbx_seq_one_letter_code
_entity_poly.pdbx_strand_id
1 'polypeptide(L)'
;EARVVFKPVEEVYNIYLDKHCLVTPKRNPVEIYSEALALAVAQEWNMQTNELRVNLMRLTGLIFTATDNPMSLQKSDLLSQVLQFLDKDTVLYRLEENSNLLHLEETNWNPVVEWVNWEYGLSVKPKAVIDNNSRVRLANQLSDYNFLQLV
;
A
#
# COMPACT_ATOMS: atom_id res chain seq x y z
N GLU A 1 -25.41 9.76 -26.61
CA GLU A 1 -26.36 8.65 -26.35
C GLU A 1 -26.24 8.22 -24.90
N ALA A 2 -27.37 8.01 -24.21
CA ALA A 2 -27.36 7.51 -22.83
C ALA A 2 -27.39 5.97 -22.85
N ARG A 3 -26.50 5.32 -22.09
CA ARG A 3 -26.46 3.85 -21.93
C ARG A 3 -26.69 3.49 -20.47
N VAL A 4 -27.53 2.48 -20.25
CA VAL A 4 -27.71 1.85 -18.94
C VAL A 4 -26.49 1.00 -18.65
N VAL A 5 -25.82 1.28 -17.53
CA VAL A 5 -24.71 0.48 -17.01
C VAL A 5 -25.17 -0.12 -15.70
N PHE A 6 -25.30 -1.45 -15.66
CA PHE A 6 -25.47 -2.17 -14.40
C PHE A 6 -24.13 -2.20 -13.68
N LYS A 7 -24.06 -1.59 -12.49
CA LYS A 7 -22.96 -1.79 -11.56
C LYS A 7 -23.50 -2.59 -10.37
N PRO A 8 -22.96 -3.77 -10.04
CA PRO A 8 -23.31 -4.43 -8.79
C PRO A 8 -23.01 -3.47 -7.63
N VAL A 9 -23.88 -3.43 -6.63
CA VAL A 9 -23.64 -2.66 -5.41
C VAL A 9 -22.50 -3.38 -4.69
N GLU A 10 -21.32 -2.76 -4.65
CA GLU A 10 -20.24 -3.24 -3.80
C GLU A 10 -20.68 -3.10 -2.34
N GLU A 11 -20.47 -4.13 -1.52
CA GLU A 11 -20.79 -4.06 -0.10
C GLU A 11 -19.84 -3.05 0.57
N VAL A 12 -20.43 -1.98 1.12
CA VAL A 12 -19.70 -0.94 1.84
C VAL A 12 -19.98 -1.08 3.33
N TYR A 13 -18.91 -1.14 4.10
CA TYR A 13 -18.91 -1.15 5.56
C TYR A 13 -18.66 0.28 6.05
N ASN A 14 -19.64 0.83 6.76
CA ASN A 14 -19.55 2.12 7.44
C ASN A 14 -19.31 1.89 8.93
N ILE A 15 -18.44 2.69 9.52
CA ILE A 15 -18.14 2.63 10.95
C ILE A 15 -18.99 3.67 11.67
N TYR A 16 -19.68 3.27 12.73
CA TYR A 16 -20.47 4.18 13.55
C TYR A 16 -19.85 4.30 14.94
N LEU A 17 -19.66 5.54 15.37
CA LEU A 17 -19.35 5.90 16.76
C LEU A 17 -20.65 6.39 17.39
N ASP A 18 -21.20 5.58 18.31
CA ASP A 18 -22.56 5.70 18.82
C ASP A 18 -23.61 5.73 17.69
N LYS A 19 -24.08 6.93 17.32
CA LYS A 19 -25.09 7.17 16.28
C LYS A 19 -24.53 7.94 15.08
N HIS A 20 -23.25 8.32 15.12
CA HIS A 20 -22.63 9.12 14.08
C HIS A 20 -21.75 8.25 13.21
N CYS A 21 -21.94 8.35 11.89
CA CYS A 21 -21.04 7.72 10.94
C CYS A 21 -19.66 8.37 11.04
N LEU A 22 -18.61 7.56 11.03
CA LEU A 22 -17.24 8.00 11.02
C LEU A 22 -16.97 8.79 9.73
N VAL A 23 -16.40 9.97 9.90
CA VAL A 23 -15.98 10.83 8.80
C VAL A 23 -14.52 11.19 8.94
N THR A 24 -13.88 11.52 7.83
CA THR A 24 -12.51 12.01 7.81
C THR A 24 -12.39 13.41 8.42
N PRO A 25 -11.18 13.92 8.70
CA PRO A 25 -10.98 15.29 9.14
C PRO A 25 -11.55 16.35 8.17
N LYS A 26 -11.55 16.09 6.85
CA LYS A 26 -12.23 16.97 5.87
C LYS A 26 -13.74 16.70 5.72
N ARG A 27 -14.33 15.88 6.58
CA ARG A 27 -15.75 15.48 6.61
C ARG A 27 -16.21 14.66 5.40
N ASN A 28 -15.29 13.92 4.77
CA ASN A 28 -15.65 12.96 3.75
C ASN A 28 -16.17 11.66 4.42
N PRO A 29 -17.14 10.96 3.79
CA PRO A 29 -17.60 9.67 4.29
C PRO A 29 -16.47 8.62 4.24
N VAL A 30 -16.39 7.76 5.25
CA VAL A 30 -15.43 6.67 5.32
C VAL A 30 -16.11 5.38 4.84
N GLU A 31 -15.80 4.99 3.61
CA GLU A 31 -16.34 3.79 2.97
C GLU A 31 -15.27 2.71 2.89
N ILE A 32 -15.52 1.55 3.49
CA ILE A 32 -14.59 0.42 3.52
C ILE A 32 -15.24 -0.77 2.80
N TYR A 33 -14.53 -1.38 1.85
CA TYR A 33 -15.04 -2.48 1.02
C TYR A 33 -14.65 -3.88 1.52
N SER A 34 -13.92 -3.94 2.65
CA SER A 34 -13.46 -5.18 3.27
C SER A 34 -13.96 -5.26 4.71
N GLU A 35 -14.73 -6.30 5.02
CA GLU A 35 -15.25 -6.55 6.37
C GLU A 35 -14.12 -6.63 7.40
N ALA A 36 -13.05 -7.38 7.08
CA ALA A 36 -11.91 -7.54 7.97
C ALA A 36 -11.23 -6.21 8.29
N LEU A 37 -11.10 -5.32 7.29
CA LEU A 37 -10.55 -3.98 7.50
C LEU A 37 -11.49 -3.11 8.34
N ALA A 38 -12.80 -3.16 8.07
CA ALA A 38 -13.79 -2.41 8.83
C ALA A 38 -13.82 -2.81 10.31
N LEU A 39 -13.76 -4.12 10.59
CA LEU A 39 -13.67 -4.65 11.96
C LEU A 39 -12.38 -4.21 12.65
N ALA A 40 -11.24 -4.24 11.95
CA ALA A 40 -9.96 -3.80 12.51
C ALA A 40 -9.97 -2.31 12.86
N VAL A 41 -10.53 -1.47 11.99
CA VAL A 41 -10.66 -0.03 12.24
C VAL A 41 -11.64 0.22 13.39
N ALA A 42 -12.79 -0.45 13.42
CA ALA A 42 -13.73 -0.36 14.55
C ALA A 42 -13.05 -0.73 15.87
N GLN A 43 -12.17 -1.74 15.84
CA GLN A 43 -11.39 -2.12 17.02
C GLN A 43 -10.37 -1.06 17.43
N GLU A 44 -9.70 -0.39 16.47
CA GLU A 44 -8.83 0.76 16.80
C GLU A 44 -9.59 1.83 17.58
N TRP A 45 -10.83 2.13 17.19
CA TRP A 45 -11.70 3.08 17.89
C TRP A 45 -12.15 2.57 19.26
N ASN A 46 -12.54 1.31 19.38
CA ASN A 46 -12.94 0.71 20.66
C ASN A 46 -11.81 0.66 21.69
N MET A 47 -10.55 0.61 21.25
CA MET A 47 -9.38 0.64 22.14
C MET A 47 -9.11 2.03 22.75
N GLN A 48 -9.73 3.08 22.23
CA GLN A 48 -9.56 4.45 22.73
C GLN A 48 -10.50 4.66 23.92
N THR A 49 -9.96 4.64 25.15
CA THR A 49 -10.75 4.73 26.37
C THR A 49 -10.88 6.17 26.87
N ASN A 50 -9.85 6.69 27.53
CA ASN A 50 -9.88 8.01 28.18
C ASN A 50 -9.38 9.13 27.27
N GLU A 51 -8.39 8.84 26.42
CA GLU A 51 -7.76 9.80 25.53
C GLU A 51 -7.60 9.20 24.13
N LEU A 52 -7.87 10.02 23.11
CA LEU A 52 -7.70 9.63 21.71
C LEU A 52 -6.20 9.61 21.36
N ARG A 53 -5.64 8.42 21.16
CA ARG A 53 -4.23 8.23 20.80
C ARG A 53 -4.09 7.89 19.33
N VAL A 54 -3.99 8.93 18.49
CA VAL A 54 -3.92 8.81 17.02
C VAL A 54 -2.74 7.95 16.55
N ASN A 55 -1.63 7.93 17.30
CA ASN A 55 -0.47 7.08 17.00
C ASN A 55 -0.75 5.57 17.13
N LEU A 56 -1.85 5.18 17.78
CA LEU A 56 -2.32 3.80 17.90
C LEU A 56 -3.41 3.44 16.88
N MET A 57 -3.78 4.38 16.00
CA MET A 57 -4.88 4.24 15.05
C MET A 57 -4.35 4.31 13.61
N ARG A 58 -3.44 3.39 13.28
CA ARG A 58 -2.70 3.44 12.00
C ARG A 58 -3.60 3.18 10.81
N LEU A 59 -4.55 2.24 10.90
CA LEU A 59 -5.48 1.92 9.82
C LEU A 59 -6.42 3.10 9.58
N THR A 60 -6.97 3.68 10.64
CA THR A 60 -7.79 4.90 10.57
C THR A 60 -7.04 6.03 9.89
N GLY A 61 -5.77 6.26 10.28
CA GLY A 61 -4.94 7.29 9.68
C GLY A 61 -4.67 7.07 8.19
N LEU A 62 -4.43 5.82 7.77
CA LEU A 62 -4.23 5.47 6.35
C LEU A 62 -5.50 5.72 5.54
N ILE A 63 -6.65 5.26 6.04
CA ILE A 63 -7.95 5.47 5.38
C ILE A 63 -8.26 6.96 5.26
N PHE A 64 -8.06 7.75 6.32
CA PHE A 64 -8.27 9.19 6.27
C PHE A 64 -7.35 9.85 5.24
N THR A 65 -6.09 9.43 5.19
CA THR A 65 -5.12 9.96 4.21
C THR A 65 -5.52 9.60 2.78
N ALA A 66 -5.94 8.36 2.54
CA ALA A 66 -6.38 7.89 1.24
C ALA A 66 -7.64 8.61 0.76
N THR A 67 -8.62 8.82 1.65
CA THR A 67 -9.90 9.48 1.32
C THR A 67 -9.73 10.99 1.16
N ASP A 68 -9.02 11.66 2.07
CA ASP A 68 -8.87 13.12 2.03
C ASP A 68 -7.83 13.61 1.04
N ASN A 69 -6.92 12.71 0.62
CA ASN A 69 -5.83 12.92 -0.31
C ASN A 69 -5.25 14.34 -0.22
N PRO A 70 -4.63 14.71 0.92
CA PRO A 70 -4.23 16.10 1.19
C PRO A 70 -3.24 16.66 0.17
N MET A 71 -2.46 15.78 -0.46
CA MET A 71 -1.47 16.13 -1.49
C MET A 71 -2.05 16.13 -2.91
N SER A 72 -3.34 15.83 -3.06
CA SER A 72 -4.03 15.74 -4.36
C SER A 72 -3.33 14.81 -5.37
N LEU A 73 -2.71 13.73 -4.87
CA LEU A 73 -1.98 12.77 -5.68
C LEU A 73 -2.95 11.97 -6.54
N GLN A 74 -2.56 11.70 -7.78
CA GLN A 74 -3.22 10.71 -8.61
C GLN A 74 -2.61 9.33 -8.36
N LYS A 75 -3.34 8.28 -8.74
CA LYS A 75 -2.83 6.90 -8.70
C LYS A 75 -1.50 6.76 -9.46
N SER A 76 -1.35 7.44 -10.59
CA SER A 76 -0.10 7.47 -11.35
C SER A 76 1.07 8.05 -10.57
N ASP A 77 0.83 9.02 -9.69
CA ASP A 77 1.87 9.67 -8.90
C ASP A 77 2.36 8.73 -7.80
N LEU A 78 1.45 8.02 -7.13
CA LEU A 78 1.79 6.99 -6.14
C LEU A 78 2.59 5.86 -6.78
N LEU A 79 2.12 5.33 -7.93
CA LEU A 79 2.84 4.28 -8.66
C LEU A 79 4.26 4.75 -9.04
N SER A 80 4.38 5.97 -9.54
CA SER A 80 5.69 6.55 -9.90
C SER A 80 6.60 6.67 -8.68
N GLN A 81 6.07 7.08 -7.52
CA GLN A 81 6.83 7.14 -6.27
C GLN A 81 7.30 5.75 -5.80
N VAL A 82 6.41 4.75 -5.81
CA VAL A 82 6.75 3.36 -5.45
C VAL A 82 7.84 2.80 -6.37
N LEU A 83 7.71 3.00 -7.69
CA LEU A 83 8.69 2.51 -8.66
C LEU A 83 10.06 3.19 -8.53
N GLN A 84 10.13 4.43 -8.03
CA GLN A 84 11.41 5.09 -7.74
C GLN A 84 12.18 4.41 -6.59
N PHE A 85 11.49 3.73 -5.67
CA PHE A 85 12.15 2.98 -4.61
C PHE A 85 12.78 1.68 -5.10
N LEU A 86 12.28 1.11 -6.20
CA LEU A 86 12.81 -0.15 -6.74
C LEU A 86 14.31 -0.03 -7.09
N ASP A 87 14.72 1.13 -7.63
CA ASP A 87 16.12 1.39 -7.96
C ASP A 87 17.02 1.59 -6.72
N LYS A 88 16.41 1.94 -5.59
CA LYS A 88 17.06 2.25 -4.31
C LYS A 88 16.76 1.19 -3.25
N ASP A 89 16.27 0.03 -3.67
CA ASP A 89 15.80 -0.99 -2.75
C ASP A 89 16.97 -1.55 -1.93
N THR A 90 16.84 -1.52 -0.61
CA THR A 90 17.89 -1.91 0.34
C THR A 90 18.40 -3.33 0.08
N VAL A 91 17.52 -4.24 -0.35
CA VAL A 91 17.88 -5.64 -0.64
C VAL A 91 18.81 -5.77 -1.86
N LEU A 92 18.92 -4.74 -2.69
CA LEU A 92 19.80 -4.73 -3.86
C LEU A 92 21.16 -4.07 -3.60
N TYR A 93 21.34 -3.42 -2.45
CA TYR A 93 22.61 -2.82 -2.04
C TYR A 93 23.34 -3.75 -1.06
N ARG A 94 24.45 -4.33 -1.52
CA ARG A 94 25.24 -5.33 -0.77
C ARG A 94 26.59 -4.79 -0.33
N LEU A 95 27.03 -5.20 0.86
CA LEU A 95 28.32 -4.78 1.43
C LEU A 95 29.42 -5.82 1.13
N GLU A 96 30.04 -5.71 -0.04
CA GLU A 96 31.08 -6.65 -0.50
C GLU A 96 32.38 -6.61 0.30
N GLU A 97 32.66 -5.51 1.00
CA GLU A 97 33.90 -5.35 1.78
C GLU A 97 33.93 -6.21 3.05
N ASN A 98 32.78 -6.73 3.49
CA ASN A 98 32.67 -7.59 4.66
C ASN A 98 32.12 -8.96 4.27
N SER A 99 33.00 -9.95 4.12
CA SER A 99 32.65 -11.30 3.68
C SER A 99 31.62 -11.99 4.57
N ASN A 100 31.68 -11.77 5.89
CA ASN A 100 30.74 -12.36 6.84
C ASN A 100 29.34 -11.76 6.67
N LEU A 101 29.25 -10.43 6.48
CA LEU A 101 27.97 -9.78 6.25
C LEU A 101 27.41 -10.13 4.87
N LEU A 102 28.24 -10.10 3.83
CA LEU A 102 27.84 -10.47 2.47
C LEU A 102 27.23 -11.87 2.43
N HIS A 103 27.83 -12.84 3.14
CA HIS A 103 27.29 -14.20 3.22
C HIS A 103 25.90 -14.24 3.86
N LEU A 104 25.67 -13.46 4.93
CA LEU A 104 24.35 -13.34 5.57
C LEU A 104 23.34 -12.65 4.65
N GLU A 105 23.75 -11.57 3.98
CA GLU A 105 22.90 -10.86 3.02
C GLU A 105 22.49 -11.81 1.88
N GLU A 106 23.43 -12.54 1.27
CA GLU A 106 23.15 -13.50 0.20
C GLU A 106 22.18 -14.59 0.69
N THR A 107 22.47 -15.20 1.83
CA THR A 107 21.66 -16.30 2.38
C THR A 107 20.23 -15.87 2.67
N ASN A 108 20.01 -14.67 3.22
CA ASN A 108 18.69 -14.24 3.67
C ASN A 108 17.93 -13.43 2.61
N TRP A 109 18.62 -12.68 1.77
CA TRP A 109 17.97 -11.75 0.84
C TRP A 109 17.93 -12.24 -0.61
N ASN A 110 18.81 -13.16 -1.05
CA ASN A 110 18.69 -13.74 -2.40
C ASN A 110 17.34 -14.46 -2.60
N PRO A 111 16.78 -15.20 -1.62
CA PRO A 111 15.46 -15.79 -1.78
C PRO A 111 14.36 -14.76 -2.06
N VAL A 112 14.46 -13.56 -1.49
CA VAL A 112 13.50 -12.47 -1.74
C VAL A 112 13.62 -11.94 -3.17
N VAL A 113 14.86 -11.73 -3.66
CA VAL A 113 15.12 -11.27 -5.03
C VAL A 113 14.67 -12.32 -6.05
N GLU A 114 14.97 -13.59 -5.79
CA GLU A 114 14.57 -14.72 -6.64
C GLU A 114 13.04 -14.86 -6.68
N TRP A 115 12.37 -14.76 -5.53
CA TRP A 115 10.91 -14.78 -5.45
C TRP A 115 10.29 -13.64 -6.25
N VAL A 116 10.76 -12.39 -6.09
CA VAL A 116 10.24 -11.24 -6.84
C VAL A 116 10.43 -11.42 -8.35
N ASN A 117 11.61 -11.90 -8.77
CA ASN A 117 11.88 -12.16 -10.18
C ASN A 117 10.96 -13.24 -10.75
N TRP A 118 10.68 -14.28 -9.97
CA TRP A 118 9.79 -15.37 -10.36
C TRP A 118 8.31 -14.95 -10.40
N GLU A 119 7.80 -14.36 -9.31
CA GLU A 119 6.39 -13.99 -9.13
C GLU A 119 5.97 -12.90 -10.11
N TYR A 120 6.76 -11.83 -10.22
CA TYR A 120 6.43 -10.66 -11.03
C TYR A 120 7.12 -10.68 -12.40
N GLY A 121 7.89 -11.73 -12.71
CA GLY A 121 8.60 -11.87 -13.98
C GLY A 121 9.63 -10.77 -14.21
N LEU A 122 10.32 -10.35 -13.15
CA LEU A 122 11.36 -9.32 -13.19
C LEU A 122 12.75 -9.94 -13.43
N SER A 123 13.74 -9.10 -13.72
CA SER A 123 15.14 -9.49 -13.90
C SER A 123 16.08 -8.64 -13.04
N VAL A 124 15.67 -8.38 -11.80
CA VAL A 124 16.39 -7.56 -10.83
C VAL A 124 17.58 -8.32 -10.27
N LYS A 125 18.71 -7.64 -10.12
CA LYS A 125 19.94 -8.18 -9.52
C LYS A 125 20.57 -7.15 -8.59
N PRO A 126 21.29 -7.57 -7.53
CA PRO A 126 22.05 -6.66 -6.69
C PRO A 126 23.00 -5.79 -7.51
N LYS A 127 23.10 -4.49 -7.17
CA LYS A 127 23.93 -3.47 -7.85
C LYS A 127 23.73 -3.33 -9.37
N ALA A 128 22.70 -3.92 -9.95
CA ALA A 128 22.39 -3.79 -11.37
C ALA A 128 21.37 -2.68 -11.62
N VAL A 129 21.50 -2.01 -12.76
CA VAL A 129 20.44 -1.14 -13.25
C VAL A 129 19.24 -2.02 -13.62
N ILE A 130 18.09 -1.71 -13.04
CA ILE A 130 16.86 -2.44 -13.33
C ILE A 130 16.40 -2.09 -14.74
N ASP A 131 16.13 -3.13 -15.53
CA ASP A 131 15.71 -2.95 -16.90
C ASP A 131 14.31 -2.34 -17.00
N ASN A 132 14.07 -1.62 -18.08
CA ASN A 132 12.80 -0.92 -18.26
C ASN A 132 11.61 -1.89 -18.39
N ASN A 133 11.81 -3.11 -18.89
CA ASN A 133 10.73 -4.08 -19.03
C ASN A 133 10.25 -4.57 -17.66
N SER A 134 11.18 -4.82 -16.73
CA SER A 134 10.85 -5.14 -15.34
C SER A 134 10.04 -4.02 -14.68
N ARG A 135 10.42 -2.76 -14.88
CA ARG A 135 9.66 -1.60 -14.36
C ARG A 135 8.24 -1.55 -14.91
N VAL A 136 8.08 -1.73 -16.23
CA VAL A 136 6.76 -1.73 -16.89
C VAL A 136 5.90 -2.89 -16.39
N ARG A 137 6.47 -4.09 -16.21
CA ARG A 137 5.75 -5.25 -15.66
C ARG A 137 5.23 -4.97 -14.26
N LEU A 138 6.10 -4.49 -13.38
CA LEU A 138 5.70 -4.16 -12.01
C LEU A 138 4.66 -3.04 -11.99
N ALA A 139 4.83 -1.99 -12.81
CA ALA A 139 3.86 -0.91 -12.95
C ALA A 139 2.47 -1.43 -13.36
N ASN A 140 2.42 -2.34 -14.33
CA ASN A 140 1.16 -2.93 -14.80
C ASN A 140 0.49 -3.76 -13.69
N GLN A 141 1.25 -4.56 -12.94
CA GLN A 141 0.72 -5.33 -11.81
C GLN A 141 0.19 -4.41 -10.71
N LEU A 142 0.96 -3.38 -10.35
CA LEU A 142 0.53 -2.41 -9.34
C LEU A 142 -0.65 -1.55 -9.81
N SER A 143 -0.89 -1.46 -11.12
CA SER A 143 -2.02 -0.74 -11.69
C SER A 143 -3.37 -1.42 -11.45
N ASP A 144 -3.42 -2.65 -10.95
CA ASP A 144 -4.67 -3.30 -10.58
C ASP A 144 -5.20 -2.82 -9.21
N TYR A 145 -4.32 -2.32 -8.35
CA TYR A 145 -4.70 -1.81 -7.03
C TYR A 145 -5.43 -0.48 -7.12
N ASN A 146 -6.47 -0.28 -6.30
CA ASN A 146 -7.13 1.01 -6.18
C ASN A 146 -6.28 2.02 -5.39
N PHE A 147 -6.73 3.28 -5.34
CA PHE A 147 -5.95 4.34 -4.66
C PHE A 147 -5.71 4.05 -3.18
N LEU A 148 -6.73 3.56 -2.46
CA LEU A 148 -6.62 3.24 -1.03
C LEU A 148 -5.65 2.07 -0.79
N GLN A 149 -5.56 1.11 -1.70
CA GLN A 149 -4.63 -0.01 -1.60
C GLN A 149 -3.17 0.40 -1.88
N LEU A 150 -2.94 1.50 -2.58
CA LEU A 150 -1.60 2.03 -2.88
C LEU A 150 -1.07 3.00 -1.82
N VAL A 151 -1.95 3.49 -0.93
CA VAL A 151 -1.62 4.35 0.21
C VAL A 151 -1.26 3.50 1.43
#